data_AF-A0A7V5VK70-F1
#
_entry.id   AF-A0A7V5VK70-F1
#
_cell.length_a   1.000
_cell.length_b   1.000
_cell.length_c   1.000
_cell.angle_alpha   90.00
_cell.angle_beta   90.00
_cell.angle_gamma   90.00
#
_symmetry.space_group_name_H-M   'P 1'
#
loop_
_entity.id
_entity.type
_entity.pdbx_description
1 polymer ?
#
loop_
_entity_poly.entity_id
_entity_poly.type
_entity_poly.pdbx_seq_one_letter_code
_entity_poly.pdbx_strand_id
1 'polypeptide(L)' 'MNCRRAQEWIEAYIMGDLAPELADELEAHLRECDACRRRYEEQKRLIALLKRAFRVKQRFA' A
#
# COMPACT_ATOMS: atom_id res chain seq x y z
N MET A 1 -4.52 -16.20 1.56
CA MET A 1 -3.83 -15.83 0.31
C MET A 1 -2.32 -16.15 0.30
N ASN A 2 -1.69 -16.19 -0.88
CA ASN A 2 -0.24 -16.31 -1.05
C ASN A 2 0.48 -14.95 -1.26
N CYS A 3 1.81 -14.91 -1.10
CA CYS A 3 2.58 -13.67 -1.20
C CYS A 3 2.45 -12.96 -2.55
N ARG A 4 2.31 -13.71 -3.65
CA ARG A 4 2.17 -13.13 -5.00
C ARG A 4 0.91 -12.27 -5.09
N ARG A 5 -0.22 -12.83 -4.67
CA ARG A 5 -1.51 -12.14 -4.68
C ARG A 5 -1.52 -10.96 -3.71
N ALA A 6 -0.88 -11.10 -2.54
CA ALA A 6 -0.70 -9.99 -1.62
C ALA A 6 0.06 -8.82 -2.26
N GLN A 7 1.15 -9.11 -2.98
CA GLN A 7 1.94 -8.08 -3.66
C GLN A 7 1.16 -7.32 -4.73
N GLU A 8 0.28 -8.01 -5.46
CA GLU A 8 -0.61 -7.41 -6.47
C GLU A 8 -1.67 -6.49 -5.83
N TRP A 9 -2.10 -6.79 -4.60
CA TRP A 9 -3.17 -6.05 -3.91
C TRP A 9 -2.70 -4.87 -3.06
N ILE A 10 -1.42 -4.84 -2.67
CA ILE A 10 -0.88 -3.80 -1.77
C ILE A 10 -1.14 -2.38 -2.29
N GLU A 11 -0.93 -2.13 -3.59
CA GLU A 11 -1.13 -0.79 -4.15
C GLU A 11 -2.61 -0.37 -4.10
N ALA A 12 -3.50 -1.22 -4.60
CA ALA A 12 -4.95 -0.98 -4.56
C ALA A 12 -5.45 -0.75 -3.14
N TYR A 13 -4.95 -1.52 -2.17
CA TYR A 13 -5.27 -1.33 -0.76
C TYR A 13 -4.78 0.01 -0.21
N ILE A 14 -3.55 0.44 -0.53
CA ILE A 14 -3.03 1.76 -0.10
C ILE A 14 -3.84 2.91 -0.71
N MET A 15 -4.33 2.74 -1.93
CA MET A 15 -5.13 3.75 -2.63
C MET A 15 -6.61 3.76 -2.20
N GLY A 16 -7.06 2.73 -1.48
CA GLY A 16 -8.47 2.59 -1.05
C GLY A 16 -9.38 2.00 -2.13
N ASP A 17 -8.80 1.40 -3.17
CA ASP A 17 -9.49 0.85 -4.34
C ASP A 17 -9.68 -0.69 -4.26
N LEU A 18 -9.29 -1.31 -3.14
CA LEU A 18 -9.48 -2.73 -2.90
C LEU A 18 -10.81 -2.99 -2.19
N ALA A 19 -11.59 -3.95 -2.69
CA ALA A 19 -12.86 -4.34 -2.06
C ALA A 19 -12.65 -4.76 -0.58
N PRO A 20 -13.56 -4.42 0.34
CA PRO A 20 -13.37 -4.66 1.77
C PRO A 20 -13.05 -6.11 2.13
N GLU A 21 -13.69 -7.06 1.46
CA GLU A 21 -13.50 -8.50 1.72
C GLU A 21 -12.08 -8.96 1.34
N LEU A 22 -11.49 -8.35 0.31
CA LEU A 22 -10.11 -8.63 -0.12
C LEU A 22 -9.09 -7.87 0.76
N ALA A 23 -9.48 -6.70 1.28
CA ALA A 23 -8.69 -5.94 2.23
C ALA A 23 -8.51 -6.71 3.54
N ASP A 24 -9.58 -7.33 4.06
CA ASP A 24 -9.50 -8.17 5.26
C ASP A 24 -8.55 -9.38 5.06
N GLU A 25 -8.62 -10.04 3.90
CA GLU A 25 -7.70 -11.12 3.55
C GLU A 25 -6.25 -10.61 3.48
N LEU A 26 -6.05 -9.41 2.91
CA LEU A 26 -4.74 -8.75 2.84
C LEU A 26 -4.17 -8.44 4.21
N GLU A 27 -4.96 -7.84 5.08
CA GLU A 27 -4.56 -7.52 6.45
C GLU A 27 -4.18 -8.77 7.24
N ALA A 28 -4.94 -9.86 7.12
CA ALA A 28 -4.60 -11.13 7.75
C ALA A 28 -3.21 -11.62 7.31
N HIS A 29 -2.92 -11.60 6.01
CA HIS A 29 -1.61 -12.01 5.50
C HIS A 29 -0.47 -11.08 5.93
N LEU A 30 -0.68 -9.76 5.97
CA LEU A 30 0.34 -8.80 6.41
C LEU A 30 0.73 -8.98 7.88
N ARG A 31 -0.18 -9.51 8.72
CA ARG A 31 0.12 -9.86 10.11
C ARG A 31 1.03 -11.08 10.22
N GLU A 32 0.92 -12.02 9.29
CA GLU A 32 1.66 -13.29 9.32
C GLU A 32 2.94 -13.29 8.47
N CYS A 33 3.05 -12.40 7.48
CA CYS A 33 4.16 -12.38 6.52
C CYS A 33 5.00 -11.11 6.63
N ASP A 34 6.17 -11.23 7.26
CA ASP A 34 7.15 -10.13 7.42
C ASP A 34 7.59 -9.51 6.09
N ALA A 35 7.79 -10.33 5.06
CA ALA A 35 8.22 -9.87 3.75
C ALA A 35 7.16 -8.98 3.07
N CYS A 36 5.88 -9.40 3.10
CA CYS A 36 4.80 -8.60 2.55
C CYS A 36 4.52 -7.35 3.39
N ARG A 37 4.65 -7.44 4.73
CA ARG A 37 4.52 -6.28 5.63
C ARG A 37 5.56 -5.21 5.33
N ARG A 38 6.84 -5.58 5.17
CA ARG A 38 7.90 -4.63 4.79
C ARG A 38 7.59 -3.94 3.45
N ARG A 39 7.18 -4.72 2.45
CA ARG A 39 6.82 -4.18 1.13
C ARG A 39 5.60 -3.25 1.16
N TYR A 40 4.61 -3.53 2.00
CA TYR A 40 3.49 -2.62 2.24
C TYR A 40 3.97 -1.29 2.82
N GLU A 41 4.79 -1.33 3.88
CA GLU A 41 5.31 -0.12 4.53
C GLU A 41 6.20 0.72 3.61
N GLU A 42 7.04 0.09 2.79
CA GLU A 42 7.88 0.75 1.79
C GLU A 42 7.04 1.50 0.75
N GLN A 43 6.03 0.84 0.17
CA GLN A 43 5.15 1.46 -0.82
C GLN A 43 4.31 2.59 -0.21
N LYS A 44 3.79 2.39 1.00
CA LYS A 44 3.04 3.42 1.73
C LYS A 44 3.89 4.67 1.99
N ARG A 45 5.16 4.49 2.40
CA ARG A 45 6.11 5.59 2.60
C ARG A 45 6.40 6.32 1.29
N LEU A 46 6.65 5.59 0.20
CA LEU A 46 6.91 6.18 -1.11
C LEU A 46 5.72 7.03 -1.58
N ILE A 47 4.50 6.50 -1.50
CA ILE A 47 3.28 7.22 -1.88
C ILE A 47 3.10 8.47 -1.02
N ALA A 48 3.35 8.40 0.29
CA ALA A 48 3.28 9.57 1.17
C ALA A 48 4.31 10.65 0.79
N LEU A 49 5.54 10.26 0.45
CA LEU A 49 6.59 11.18 -0.01
C LEU A 49 6.21 11.84 -1.34
N LEU A 50 5.71 11.08 -2.31
CA LEU A 50 5.24 11.61 -3.59
C LEU A 50 4.10 12.62 -3.39
N LYS A 51 3.06 12.26 -2.61
CA LYS A 51 1.95 13.17 -2.28
C LYS A 51 2.44 14.49 -1.69
N ARG A 52 3.46 14.46 -0.83
CA ARG A 52 4.09 15.67 -0.26
C ARG A 52 4.85 16.46 -1.32
N ALA A 53 5.69 15.80 -2.13
CA ALA A 53 6.48 16.46 -3.16
C ALA A 53 5.60 17.17 -4.21
N PHE A 54 4.53 16.52 -4.66
CA PHE A 54 3.59 17.13 -5.61
C PHE A 54 2.79 18.28 -5.00
N ARG A 55 2.40 18.18 -3.71
CA ARG A 55 1.77 19.29 -2.99
C ARG A 55 2.68 20.50 -2.85
N VAL A 56 3.97 20.28 -2.61
CA VAL A 56 4.97 21.36 -2.56
C VAL A 56 5.08 22.03 -3.93
N LYS A 57 5.21 21.26 -5.02
CA LYS A 57 5.28 21.83 -6.38
C LYS A 57 4.04 22.66 -6.75
N GLN A 58 2.83 22.23 -6.41
CA GLN A 58 1.60 22.97 -6.71
C GLN A 58 1.47 24.30 -5.95
N ARG A 59 2.21 24.48 -4.85
CA ARG A 59 2.18 25.72 -4.06
C ARG A 59 3.17 26.78 -4.57
N PHE A 60 4.09 26.39 -5.46
CA PHE A 60 5.09 27.26 -6.07
C PHE A 60 4.92 27.39 -7.59
N ALA A 61 3.82 26.87 -8.14
CA ALA A 61 3.45 26.97 -9.55
C ALA A 61 2.30 27.96 -9.74
#